data_AF-A0A350XDF5-F1
#
_entry.id   AF-A0A350XDF5-F1
#
_cell.length_a   1.000
_cell.length_b   1.000
_cell.length_c   1.000
_cell.angle_alpha   90.00
_cell.angle_beta   90.00
_cell.angle_gamma   90.00
#
_symmetry.space_group_name_H-M   'P 1'
#
loop_
_entity.id
_entity.type
_entity.pdbx_description
1 polymer ?
#
loop_
_entity_poly.entity_id
_entity_poly.type
_entity_poly.pdbx_seq_one_letter_code
_entity_poly.pdbx_strand_id
1 'polypeptide(L)'
;ALHDEYRDEPGTAIEADFYHANQFLPLSDEEIVPIVQRDLAACVPAFGQAKVIDSSVIRLPRAVTHFAPGSYQYMLPAVTSFENAFMSGDWIVNRHGSWSQEKAYVTGLEAANLVIDRFGQGSKAEIIPVEADELHIQMARSLNQSIRHTLSSFLPNFWLP
;
A
#
# COMPACT_ATOMS: atom_id res chain seq x y z
N ALA A 1 1.76 -5.02 -19.34
CA ALA A 1 2.61 -4.06 -18.58
C ALA A 1 3.64 -3.44 -19.53
N LEU A 2 4.38 -2.41 -19.11
CA LEU A 2 5.42 -1.76 -19.94
C LEU A 2 6.35 -2.79 -20.61
N HIS A 3 6.77 -3.82 -19.88
CA HIS A 3 7.63 -4.88 -20.41
C HIS A 3 6.99 -5.76 -21.49
N ASP A 4 5.67 -5.86 -21.55
CA ASP A 4 4.98 -6.60 -22.62
C ASP A 4 4.93 -5.81 -23.92
N GLU A 5 4.79 -4.49 -23.82
CA GLU A 5 4.74 -3.58 -24.97
C GLU A 5 6.09 -3.52 -25.70
N TYR A 6 7.19 -3.51 -24.96
CA TYR A 6 8.54 -3.41 -25.50
C TYR A 6 9.30 -4.75 -25.59
N ARG A 7 8.59 -5.88 -25.52
CA ARG A 7 9.22 -7.22 -25.45
C ARG A 7 10.11 -7.55 -26.66
N ASP A 8 9.66 -7.15 -27.86
CA ASP A 8 10.32 -7.48 -29.12
C ASP A 8 11.27 -6.38 -29.61
N GLU A 9 11.40 -5.30 -28.85
CA GLU A 9 12.30 -4.20 -29.16
C GLU A 9 13.75 -4.57 -28.78
N PRO A 10 14.75 -4.05 -29.51
CA PRO A 10 16.16 -4.40 -29.29
C PRO A 10 16.76 -3.83 -27.99
N GLY A 11 15.96 -3.11 -27.19
CA GLY A 11 16.37 -2.47 -25.93
C GLY A 11 15.76 -3.12 -24.69
N THR A 12 16.01 -2.51 -23.53
CA THR A 12 15.39 -2.90 -22.27
C THR A 12 14.53 -1.74 -21.75
N ALA A 13 13.24 -2.00 -21.52
CA ALA A 13 12.38 -1.08 -20.79
C ALA A 13 12.52 -1.33 -19.28
N ILE A 14 12.72 -0.26 -18.50
CA ILE A 14 12.85 -0.30 -17.04
C ILE A 14 11.84 0.65 -16.43
N GLU A 15 11.12 0.19 -15.42
CA GLU A 15 10.27 1.00 -14.55
C GLU A 15 10.92 1.06 -13.16
N ALA A 16 11.05 2.28 -12.62
CA ALA A 16 11.69 2.52 -11.33
C ALA A 16 10.76 3.36 -10.44
N ASP A 17 10.19 2.70 -9.43
CA ASP A 17 9.26 3.32 -8.48
C ASP A 17 9.97 3.80 -7.22
N PHE A 18 9.79 5.09 -6.92
CA PHE A 18 10.32 5.70 -5.70
C PHE A 18 9.18 6.05 -4.74
N TYR A 19 9.18 5.40 -3.58
CA TYR A 19 8.28 5.71 -2.46
C TYR A 19 8.96 6.70 -1.51
N HIS A 20 8.17 7.57 -0.88
CA HIS A 20 8.69 8.65 -0.01
C HIS A 20 9.70 9.58 -0.71
N ALA A 21 9.49 9.79 -2.00
CA ALA A 21 10.38 10.44 -2.96
C ALA A 21 10.33 11.97 -2.99
N ASN A 22 10.06 12.62 -1.85
CA ASN A 22 9.77 14.06 -1.81
C ASN A 22 10.90 14.93 -2.37
N GLN A 23 12.14 14.46 -2.27
CA GLN A 23 13.34 15.10 -2.81
C GLN A 23 13.38 15.17 -4.34
N PHE A 24 12.63 14.31 -5.04
CA PHE A 24 12.56 14.28 -6.50
C PHE A 24 11.48 15.21 -7.07
N LEU A 25 10.48 15.58 -6.27
CA LEU A 25 9.39 16.46 -6.70
C LEU A 25 9.86 17.81 -7.29
N PRO A 26 10.88 18.51 -6.74
CA PRO A 26 11.33 19.79 -7.28
C PRO A 26 12.34 19.67 -8.44
N LEU A 27 12.86 18.46 -8.73
CA LEU A 27 13.89 18.25 -9.75
C LEU A 27 13.27 18.16 -11.14
N SER A 28 14.01 18.56 -12.17
CA SER A 28 13.63 18.34 -13.58
C SER A 28 13.80 16.87 -13.99
N ASP A 29 13.20 16.48 -15.11
CA ASP A 29 13.35 15.10 -15.62
C ASP A 29 14.81 14.80 -15.96
N GLU A 30 15.52 15.79 -16.52
CA GLU A 30 16.95 15.72 -16.86
C GLU A 30 17.85 15.57 -15.63
N GLU A 31 17.42 16.07 -14.47
CA GLU A 31 18.11 15.87 -13.19
C GLU A 31 17.80 14.49 -12.59
N ILE A 32 16.57 14.00 -12.76
CA ILE A 32 16.11 12.72 -12.19
C ILE A 32 16.73 11.53 -12.93
N VAL A 33 16.72 11.53 -14.27
CA VAL A 33 17.16 10.37 -15.07
C VAL A 33 18.59 9.90 -14.71
N PRO A 34 19.61 10.77 -14.59
CA PRO A 34 20.95 10.37 -14.15
C PRO A 34 21.00 9.80 -12.73
N ILE A 35 20.14 10.29 -11.82
CA ILE A 35 20.05 9.77 -10.46
C ILE A 35 19.53 8.33 -10.49
N VAL A 36 18.44 8.09 -11.22
CA VAL A 36 17.86 6.74 -11.38
C VAL A 36 18.87 5.79 -12.02
N GLN A 37 19.56 6.22 -13.07
CA GLN A 37 20.59 5.39 -13.72
C GLN A 37 21.72 5.02 -12.78
N ARG A 38 22.20 5.96 -11.96
CA ARG A 38 23.23 5.70 -10.94
C ARG A 38 22.75 4.71 -9.89
N ASP A 39 21.53 4.87 -9.41
CA ASP A 39 20.95 3.99 -8.38
C ASP A 39 20.73 2.57 -8.94
N LEU A 40 20.26 2.45 -10.19
CA LEU A 40 20.21 1.18 -10.90
C LEU A 40 21.59 0.54 -11.09
N ALA A 41 22.62 1.34 -11.39
CA ALA A 41 23.99 0.86 -11.53
C ALA A 41 24.59 0.33 -10.22
N ALA A 42 24.13 0.83 -9.07
CA ALA A 42 24.52 0.31 -7.76
C ALA A 42 23.98 -1.13 -7.54
N CYS A 43 22.84 -1.47 -8.13
CA CYS A 43 22.26 -2.81 -8.10
C CYS A 43 22.83 -3.71 -9.21
N VAL A 44 22.91 -3.18 -10.44
CA VAL A 44 23.38 -3.90 -11.64
C VAL A 44 24.33 -2.99 -12.42
N PRO A 45 25.67 -3.19 -12.32
CA PRO A 45 26.68 -2.28 -12.86
C PRO A 45 26.55 -1.95 -14.36
N ALA A 46 25.99 -2.85 -15.16
CA ALA A 46 25.78 -2.65 -16.59
C ALA A 46 24.92 -1.43 -16.91
N PHE A 47 23.99 -1.03 -16.03
CA PHE A 47 23.17 0.17 -16.23
C PHE A 47 23.99 1.46 -16.24
N GLY A 48 25.17 1.49 -15.59
CA GLY A 48 26.03 2.67 -15.61
C GLY A 48 26.62 2.99 -16.99
N GLN A 49 26.65 2.01 -17.90
CA GLN A 49 27.10 2.15 -19.28
C GLN A 49 25.94 2.19 -20.28
N ALA A 50 24.70 1.97 -19.81
CA ALA A 50 23.54 1.93 -20.67
C ALA A 50 23.25 3.32 -21.25
N LYS A 51 22.88 3.36 -22.53
CA LYS A 51 22.41 4.59 -23.17
C LYS A 51 20.91 4.70 -22.95
N VAL A 52 20.48 5.71 -22.18
CA VAL A 52 19.06 6.08 -22.11
C VAL A 52 18.69 6.72 -23.45
N ILE A 53 17.76 6.09 -24.17
CA ILE A 53 17.29 6.55 -25.49
C ILE A 53 15.93 7.24 -25.41
N ASP A 54 15.16 6.96 -24.36
CA ASP A 54 13.87 7.57 -24.06
C ASP A 54 13.62 7.50 -22.55
N SER A 55 12.79 8.40 -22.03
CA SER A 55 12.42 8.47 -20.61
C SER A 55 11.11 9.21 -20.41
N SER A 56 10.27 8.70 -19.51
CA SER A 56 9.08 9.39 -19.01
C SER A 56 9.11 9.42 -17.49
N VAL A 57 9.02 10.60 -16.90
CA VAL A 57 9.00 10.78 -15.44
C VAL A 57 7.62 11.25 -15.02
N ILE A 58 6.93 10.42 -14.22
CA ILE A 58 5.62 10.75 -13.69
C ILE A 58 5.75 11.11 -12.21
N ARG A 59 5.30 12.31 -11.85
CA ARG A 59 5.26 12.78 -10.46
C ARG A 59 3.84 12.71 -9.96
N LEU A 60 3.61 11.91 -8.92
CA LEU A 60 2.29 11.73 -8.33
C LEU A 60 2.29 12.20 -6.86
N PRO A 61 2.33 13.52 -6.61
CA PRO A 61 2.24 14.02 -5.24
C PRO A 61 0.90 13.57 -4.65
N ARG A 62 0.93 12.83 -3.54
CA ARG A 62 -0.25 12.29 -2.84
C ARG A 62 -1.01 11.19 -3.59
N ALA A 63 -0.33 10.42 -4.47
CA ALA A 63 -0.96 9.26 -5.13
C ALA A 63 -1.36 8.14 -4.18
N VAL A 64 -0.59 7.96 -3.09
CA VAL A 64 -0.79 6.88 -2.14
C VAL A 64 -1.05 7.45 -0.75
N THR A 65 -1.87 6.74 0.01
CA THR A 65 -2.09 7.05 1.41
C THR A 65 -0.78 6.96 2.19
N HIS A 66 -0.49 7.97 3.00
CA HIS A 66 0.70 7.96 3.83
C HIS A 66 0.43 7.13 5.09
N PHE A 67 0.94 5.90 5.09
CA PHE A 67 0.86 5.01 6.26
C PHE A 67 2.10 5.23 7.15
N ALA A 68 1.92 5.97 8.24
CA ALA A 68 2.94 6.13 9.27
C ALA A 68 2.58 5.32 10.54
N PRO A 69 3.57 4.89 11.35
CA PRO A 69 3.28 4.32 12.67
C PRO A 69 2.34 5.23 13.47
N GLY A 70 1.29 4.65 14.06
CA GLY A 70 0.25 5.37 14.80
C GLY A 70 -0.87 6.00 13.95
N SER A 71 -0.76 6.01 12.61
CA SER A 71 -1.75 6.67 11.73
C SER A 71 -3.15 6.05 11.74
N TYR A 72 -3.29 4.78 12.14
CA TYR A 72 -4.57 4.05 12.15
C TYR A 72 -5.64 4.75 13.00
N GLN A 73 -5.27 5.43 14.07
CA GLN A 73 -6.21 6.17 14.92
C GLN A 73 -6.89 7.36 14.21
N TYR A 74 -6.30 7.83 13.11
CA TYR A 74 -6.80 8.93 12.29
C TYR A 74 -7.50 8.45 11.01
N MET A 75 -7.55 7.14 10.76
CA MET A 75 -8.24 6.56 9.61
C MET A 75 -9.71 6.29 9.96
N LEU A 76 -10.59 6.42 8.97
CA LEU A 76 -12.02 6.14 9.17
C LEU A 76 -12.30 4.64 9.11
N PRO A 77 -13.26 4.13 9.90
CA PRO A 77 -13.82 2.78 9.69
C PRO A 77 -14.80 2.76 8.49
N ALA A 78 -15.12 1.57 7.99
CA ALA A 78 -16.09 1.39 6.92
C ALA A 78 -17.51 1.87 7.29
N VAL A 79 -17.94 1.68 8.55
CA VAL A 79 -19.24 2.16 9.06
C VAL A 79 -19.05 3.53 9.69
N THR A 80 -19.74 4.54 9.17
CA THR A 80 -19.66 5.90 9.70
C THR A 80 -20.76 6.18 10.73
N SER A 81 -20.74 7.37 11.33
CA SER A 81 -21.83 7.86 12.18
C SER A 81 -23.11 8.21 11.39
N PHE A 82 -23.03 8.27 10.06
CA PHE A 82 -24.17 8.51 9.19
C PHE A 82 -24.73 7.17 8.73
N GLU A 83 -26.03 7.00 8.95
CA GLU A 83 -26.74 5.76 8.70
C GLU A 83 -26.49 5.16 7.30
N ASN A 84 -26.59 5.98 6.26
CA ASN A 84 -26.52 5.53 4.87
C ASN A 84 -25.20 5.91 4.18
N ALA A 85 -24.15 6.23 4.94
CA ALA A 85 -22.83 6.51 4.38
C ALA A 85 -21.81 5.47 4.90
N PHE A 86 -21.24 4.73 3.96
CA PHE A 86 -20.16 3.78 4.20
C PHE A 86 -18.90 4.26 3.52
N MET A 87 -17.74 3.94 4.09
CA MET A 87 -16.43 4.32 3.58
C MET A 87 -15.74 3.12 2.95
N SER A 88 -14.98 3.38 1.90
CA SER A 88 -14.11 2.42 1.21
C SER A 88 -12.85 3.12 0.72
N GLY A 89 -11.81 2.34 0.44
CA GLY A 89 -10.53 2.82 -0.06
C GLY A 89 -9.34 2.21 0.68
N ASP A 90 -8.14 2.42 0.16
CA ASP A 90 -6.90 2.00 0.80
C ASP A 90 -6.64 2.74 2.15
N TRP A 91 -7.29 3.89 2.34
CA TRP A 91 -7.11 4.80 3.48
C TRP A 91 -8.02 4.52 4.69
N ILE A 92 -8.92 3.54 4.62
CA ILE A 92 -9.78 3.17 5.74
C ILE A 92 -9.17 2.08 6.62
N VAL A 93 -9.65 1.94 7.86
CA VAL A 93 -9.29 0.81 8.73
C VAL A 93 -10.00 -0.45 8.23
N ASN A 94 -9.23 -1.51 7.97
CA ASN A 94 -9.75 -2.85 7.71
C ASN A 94 -8.89 -3.92 8.40
N ARG A 95 -9.33 -5.19 8.35
CA ARG A 95 -8.61 -6.34 8.91
C ARG A 95 -8.24 -7.39 7.87
N HIS A 96 -8.46 -7.09 6.59
CA HIS A 96 -8.23 -8.02 5.49
C HIS A 96 -6.75 -8.40 5.33
N GLY A 97 -5.83 -7.48 5.63
CA GLY A 97 -4.38 -7.69 5.44
C GLY A 97 -3.87 -7.33 4.04
N SER A 98 -4.74 -6.94 3.10
CA SER A 98 -4.34 -6.40 1.81
C SER A 98 -3.86 -4.95 1.88
N TRP A 99 -3.14 -4.51 0.85
CA TRP A 99 -2.63 -3.14 0.72
C TRP A 99 -2.90 -2.53 -0.66
N SER A 100 -2.71 -1.21 -0.78
CA SER A 100 -2.79 -0.45 -2.04
C SER A 100 -4.06 -0.76 -2.84
N GLN A 101 -3.92 -1.10 -4.13
CA GLN A 101 -5.04 -1.37 -5.04
C GLN A 101 -5.94 -2.52 -4.55
N GLU A 102 -5.36 -3.59 -4.03
CA GLU A 102 -6.13 -4.73 -3.53
C GLU A 102 -6.97 -4.34 -2.31
N LYS A 103 -6.43 -3.51 -1.41
CA LYS A 103 -7.21 -2.98 -0.28
C LYS A 103 -8.35 -2.09 -0.76
N ALA A 104 -8.11 -1.21 -1.73
CA ALA A 104 -9.15 -0.36 -2.29
C ALA A 104 -10.28 -1.20 -2.94
N TYR A 105 -9.92 -2.26 -3.66
CA TYR A 105 -10.87 -3.20 -4.24
C TYR A 105 -11.70 -3.92 -3.16
N VAL A 106 -11.03 -4.58 -2.20
CA VAL A 106 -11.68 -5.33 -1.12
C VAL A 106 -12.60 -4.45 -0.29
N THR A 107 -12.12 -3.28 0.16
CA THR A 107 -12.94 -2.37 0.98
C THR A 107 -14.11 -1.80 0.19
N GLY A 108 -14.02 -1.69 -1.13
CA GLY A 108 -15.16 -1.37 -2.00
C GLY A 108 -16.23 -2.46 -1.97
N LEU A 109 -15.82 -3.73 -2.06
CA LEU A 109 -16.74 -4.87 -1.93
C LEU A 109 -17.35 -4.96 -0.52
N GLU A 110 -16.55 -4.75 0.53
CA GLU A 110 -17.02 -4.72 1.92
C GLU A 110 -18.06 -3.61 2.12
N ALA A 111 -17.81 -2.41 1.60
CA ALA A 111 -18.77 -1.30 1.67
C ALA A 111 -20.06 -1.61 0.89
N ALA A 112 -19.97 -2.23 -0.29
CA ALA A 112 -21.14 -2.68 -1.03
C ALA A 112 -21.96 -3.72 -0.25
N ASN A 113 -21.29 -4.66 0.44
CA ASN A 113 -21.95 -5.64 1.30
C ASN A 113 -22.69 -4.97 2.47
N LEU A 114 -22.14 -3.90 3.06
CA LEU A 114 -22.81 -3.11 4.09
C LEU A 114 -24.06 -2.38 3.55
N VAL A 115 -24.01 -1.87 2.32
CA VAL A 115 -25.18 -1.29 1.64
C VAL A 115 -26.27 -2.36 1.46
N ILE A 116 -25.90 -3.54 0.96
CA ILE A 116 -26.82 -4.66 0.75
C ILE A 116 -27.47 -5.08 2.08
N ASP A 117 -26.68 -5.19 3.15
CA ASP A 117 -27.19 -5.48 4.49
C ASP A 117 -28.19 -4.45 4.98
N ARG A 118 -27.92 -3.16 4.74
CA ARG A 118 -28.80 -2.08 5.17
C ARG A 118 -30.15 -2.10 4.47
N PHE A 119 -30.15 -2.32 3.15
CA PHE A 119 -31.37 -2.23 2.33
C PHE A 119 -32.05 -3.58 2.09
N GLY A 120 -31.41 -4.69 2.45
CA GLY A 120 -31.92 -6.04 2.20
C GLY A 120 -32.05 -6.37 0.71
N GLN A 121 -31.29 -5.69 -0.15
CA GLN A 121 -31.39 -5.79 -1.61
C GLN A 121 -30.01 -5.99 -2.22
N GLY A 122 -29.91 -6.94 -3.17
CA GLY A 122 -28.67 -7.29 -3.86
C GLY A 122 -28.09 -8.62 -3.38
N SER A 123 -26.93 -8.99 -3.93
CA SER A 123 -26.20 -10.21 -3.57
C SER A 123 -24.81 -9.82 -3.11
N LYS A 124 -24.41 -10.31 -1.94
CA LYS A 124 -23.11 -9.97 -1.36
C LYS A 124 -21.98 -10.53 -2.23
N ALA A 125 -20.94 -9.72 -2.38
CA ALA A 125 -19.67 -10.18 -2.92
C ALA A 125 -18.94 -11.05 -1.89
N GLU A 126 -18.31 -12.11 -2.35
CA GLU A 126 -17.39 -12.90 -1.54
C GLU A 126 -16.09 -12.12 -1.33
N ILE A 127 -15.59 -12.09 -0.09
CA ILE A 127 -14.30 -11.49 0.26
C ILE A 127 -13.32 -12.64 0.53
N ILE A 128 -12.36 -12.81 -0.37
CA ILE A 128 -11.37 -13.89 -0.30
C ILE A 128 -10.28 -13.47 0.69
N PRO A 129 -10.06 -14.19 1.81
CA PRO A 129 -9.05 -13.81 2.79
C PRO A 129 -7.63 -13.94 2.21
N VAL A 130 -6.71 -13.13 2.75
CA VAL A 130 -5.28 -13.32 2.49
C VAL A 130 -4.78 -14.65 3.07
N GLU A 131 -3.67 -15.15 2.53
CA GLU A 131 -3.00 -16.32 3.08
C GLU A 131 -2.62 -16.09 4.55
N ALA A 132 -2.84 -17.11 5.37
CA ALA A 132 -2.51 -17.04 6.78
C ALA A 132 -0.99 -17.04 6.96
N ASP A 133 -0.48 -16.27 7.93
CA ASP A 133 0.94 -16.29 8.25
C ASP A 133 1.42 -17.70 8.63
N GLU A 134 2.71 -17.96 8.54
CA GLU A 134 3.29 -19.23 8.97
C GLU A 134 3.04 -19.48 10.46
N LEU A 135 2.88 -20.76 10.85
CA LEU A 135 2.52 -21.15 12.22
C LEU A 135 3.38 -20.49 13.30
N HIS A 136 4.69 -20.37 13.06
CA HIS A 136 5.61 -19.77 14.01
C HIS A 136 5.40 -18.26 14.17
N ILE A 137 5.00 -17.55 13.10
CA ILE A 137 4.62 -16.13 13.14
C ILE A 137 3.30 -15.97 13.90
N GLN A 138 2.32 -16.83 13.64
CA GLN A 138 1.04 -16.80 14.35
C GLN A 138 1.24 -17.00 15.86
N MET A 139 2.02 -18.01 16.26
CA MET A 139 2.33 -18.28 17.67
C MET A 139 3.06 -17.10 18.33
N ALA A 140 4.08 -16.55 17.68
CA ALA A 140 4.82 -15.41 18.19
C ALA A 140 3.92 -14.17 18.35
N ARG A 141 3.02 -13.92 17.38
CA ARG A 141 2.04 -12.83 17.42
C ARG A 141 1.06 -13.00 18.57
N SER A 142 0.50 -14.19 18.75
CA SER A 142 -0.41 -14.49 19.86
C SER A 142 0.28 -14.28 21.20
N LEU A 143 1.50 -14.79 21.38
CA LEU A 143 2.28 -14.60 22.60
C LEU A 143 2.55 -13.10 22.86
N ASN A 144 2.98 -12.36 21.84
CA ASN A 144 3.21 -10.91 21.96
C ASN A 144 1.93 -10.15 22.34
N GLN A 145 0.79 -10.48 21.73
CA GLN A 145 -0.50 -9.88 22.07
C GLN A 145 -0.91 -10.19 23.52
N SER A 146 -0.75 -11.43 23.97
CA SER A 146 -1.03 -11.82 25.36
C SER A 146 -0.15 -11.06 26.34
N ILE A 147 1.16 -10.99 26.09
CA ILE A 147 2.10 -10.25 26.94
C ILE A 147 1.73 -8.76 26.97
N ARG A 148 1.48 -8.14 25.81
CA ARG A 148 1.07 -6.73 25.72
C ARG A 148 -0.23 -6.46 26.48
N HIS A 149 -1.24 -7.30 26.31
CA HIS A 149 -2.51 -7.17 27.01
C HIS A 149 -2.33 -7.22 28.53
N THR A 150 -1.58 -8.21 29.03
CA THR A 150 -1.27 -8.32 30.47
C THR A 150 -0.51 -7.10 30.97
N LEU A 151 0.56 -6.68 30.29
CA LEU A 151 1.36 -5.52 30.71
C LEU A 151 0.57 -4.20 30.70
N SER A 152 -0.26 -3.97 29.67
CA SER A 152 -1.13 -2.78 29.59
C SER A 152 -2.18 -2.71 30.70
N SER A 153 -2.50 -3.85 31.33
CA SER A 153 -3.40 -3.91 32.48
C SER A 153 -2.72 -3.48 33.79
N PHE A 154 -1.38 -3.46 33.85
CA PHE A 154 -0.60 -3.17 35.06
C PHE A 154 0.28 -1.92 34.97
N LEU A 155 0.64 -1.49 33.75
CA LEU A 155 1.46 -0.31 33.51
C LEU A 155 0.66 0.72 32.70
N PRO A 156 0.77 2.02 33.00
CA PRO A 156 0.17 3.06 32.15
C PRO A 156 0.71 2.93 30.73
N ASN A 157 -0.12 3.28 29.73
CA ASN A 157 0.23 3.23 28.31
C ASN A 157 1.51 4.03 28.02
N PHE A 158 2.65 3.36 28.05
CA PHE A 158 3.97 3.96 27.87
C PHE A 158 4.47 3.82 26.42
N TRP A 159 3.79 2.99 25.62
CA TRP A 159 4.14 2.73 24.23
C TRP A 159 3.20 3.50 23.31
N LEU A 160 3.80 4.09 22.26
CA LEU A 160 3.23 5.00 21.25
C LEU A 160 1.72 4.86 21.03
N PRO A 161 0.99 5.99 20.89
CA PRO A 161 -0.46 5.97 20.62
C PRO A 161 -0.82 5.18 19.36
#